data_AF-A0A8B8IH85-F1
#
_entry.id   AF-A0A8B8IH85-F1
#
_cell.length_a   1.000
_cell.length_b   1.000
_cell.length_c   1.000
_cell.angle_alpha   90.00
_cell.angle_beta   90.00
_cell.angle_gamma   90.00
#
_symmetry.space_group_name_H-M   'P 1'
#
loop_
_entity.id
_entity.type
_entity.pdbx_description
1 polymer ?
#
loop_
_entity_poly.entity_id
_entity_poly.type
_entity_poly.pdbx_seq_one_letter_code
_entity_poly.pdbx_strand_id
1 'polypeptide(L)'
;MSDDEDVIVVKKPRQVHYGSLEEQEKARLAALAAAAREGVEESGKELGDIQISNEYMELEEEISRDKKALLEEFERRRKARQLNVSTDDDEVRRSLRQLGEPVCLFGEGPAERRVRLRDLLSYLGEDAIHKKLEEEEARIERDRGREGTWYHEGPPELRDARLWIARYSLPRAKHR
;
A
#
# COMPACT_ATOMS: atom_id res chain seq x y z
N MET A 1 75.70 -16.93 -12.70
CA MET A 1 74.73 -16.08 -11.98
C MET A 1 73.66 -15.75 -13.00
N SER A 2 72.47 -16.34 -12.84
CA SER A 2 71.33 -16.25 -13.76
C SER A 2 70.46 -15.11 -13.26
N ASP A 3 70.21 -14.10 -14.08
CA ASP A 3 69.31 -13.00 -13.77
C ASP A 3 68.13 -13.12 -14.73
N ASP A 4 67.06 -13.78 -14.26
CA ASP A 4 65.76 -13.81 -14.91
C ASP A 4 64.99 -12.60 -14.38
N GLU A 5 64.94 -11.51 -15.17
CA GLU A 5 64.05 -10.39 -14.88
C GLU A 5 62.60 -10.82 -15.17
N ASP A 6 61.79 -10.96 -14.13
CA ASP A 6 60.36 -11.22 -14.21
C ASP A 6 59.63 -10.05 -14.92
N VAL A 7 59.27 -10.25 -16.20
CA VAL A 7 58.42 -9.32 -16.95
C VAL A 7 56.98 -9.38 -16.41
N ILE A 8 56.60 -8.37 -15.62
CA ILE A 8 55.24 -8.23 -15.08
C ILE A 8 54.28 -7.84 -16.21
N VAL A 9 53.54 -8.82 -16.74
CA VAL A 9 52.49 -8.58 -17.74
C VAL A 9 51.24 -8.02 -17.04
N VAL A 10 51.07 -6.70 -17.06
CA VAL A 10 49.87 -6.03 -16.53
C VAL A 10 48.67 -6.35 -17.44
N LYS A 11 47.68 -7.09 -16.92
CA LYS A 11 46.42 -7.35 -17.63
C LYS A 11 45.68 -6.04 -17.86
N LYS A 12 45.40 -5.70 -19.13
CA LYS A 12 44.60 -4.52 -19.48
C LYS A 12 43.21 -4.60 -18.82
N PRO A 13 42.73 -3.53 -18.16
CA PRO A 13 41.39 -3.52 -17.59
C PRO A 13 40.36 -3.70 -18.70
N ARG A 14 39.38 -4.59 -18.49
CA ARG A 14 38.30 -4.82 -19.44
C ARG A 14 37.48 -3.54 -19.59
N GLN A 15 37.27 -3.10 -20.84
CA GLN A 15 36.46 -1.94 -21.14
C GLN A 15 35.03 -2.19 -20.67
N VAL A 16 34.60 -1.42 -19.66
CA VAL A 16 33.23 -1.47 -19.14
C VAL A 16 32.37 -0.62 -20.08
N HIS A 17 31.48 -1.28 -20.82
CA HIS A 17 30.52 -0.60 -21.70
C HIS A 17 29.31 -0.15 -20.88
N TYR A 18 29.03 1.15 -20.89
CA TYR A 18 27.83 1.74 -20.29
C TYR A 18 26.80 2.00 -21.40
N GLY A 19 25.64 1.32 -21.33
CA GLY A 19 24.55 1.34 -22.32
C GLY A 19 23.50 0.25 -22.03
N SER A 20 22.43 0.15 -22.83
CA SER A 20 21.44 -0.94 -22.70
C SER A 20 22.10 -2.29 -23.04
N LEU A 21 22.07 -3.22 -22.09
CA LEU A 21 22.62 -4.58 -22.20
C LEU A 21 21.62 -5.58 -22.83
N GLU A 22 20.43 -5.13 -23.23
CA GLU A 22 19.34 -6.00 -23.69
C GLU A 22 19.72 -6.85 -24.90
N GLU A 23 20.45 -6.28 -25.87
CA GLU A 23 20.90 -7.02 -27.06
C GLU A 23 21.97 -8.07 -26.72
N GLN A 24 22.86 -7.78 -25.77
CA GLN A 24 23.90 -8.71 -25.33
C GLN A 24 23.32 -9.86 -24.50
N GLU A 25 22.33 -9.57 -23.66
CA GLU A 25 21.63 -10.55 -22.84
C GLU A 25 20.76 -11.47 -23.71
N LYS A 26 20.07 -10.90 -24.71
CA LYS A 26 19.35 -11.66 -25.74
C LYS A 26 20.27 -12.55 -26.58
N ALA A 27 21.44 -12.05 -26.97
CA ALA A 27 22.44 -12.85 -27.69
C ALA A 27 23.01 -13.98 -26.82
N ARG A 28 23.25 -13.72 -25.53
CA ARG A 28 23.71 -14.72 -24.57
C ARG A 28 22.65 -15.81 -24.34
N LEU A 29 21.39 -15.44 -24.18
CA LEU A 29 20.29 -16.39 -24.03
C LEU A 29 20.08 -17.22 -25.31
N ALA A 30 20.21 -16.61 -26.49
CA ALA A 30 20.15 -17.32 -27.76
C ALA A 30 21.32 -18.30 -27.92
N ALA A 31 22.54 -17.92 -27.52
CA ALA A 31 23.72 -18.80 -27.53
C ALA A 31 23.58 -19.95 -26.52
N LEU A 32 23.04 -19.69 -25.33
CA LEU A 32 22.77 -20.73 -24.34
C LEU A 32 21.66 -21.69 -24.81
N ALA A 33 20.62 -21.17 -25.45
CA ALA A 33 19.56 -21.97 -26.05
C ALA A 33 20.05 -22.78 -27.26
N ALA A 34 20.99 -22.25 -28.04
CA ALA A 34 21.65 -22.97 -29.11
C ALA A 34 22.55 -24.08 -28.56
N ALA A 35 23.37 -23.79 -27.54
CA ALA A 35 24.19 -24.79 -26.86
C ALA A 35 23.36 -25.87 -26.15
N ALA A 36 22.20 -25.52 -25.59
CA ALA A 36 21.25 -26.47 -25.03
C ALA A 36 20.53 -27.31 -26.11
N ARG A 37 20.45 -26.85 -27.35
CA ARG A 37 19.95 -27.64 -28.49
C ARG A 37 21.04 -28.52 -29.12
N GLU A 38 22.29 -28.06 -29.12
CA GLU A 38 23.44 -28.81 -29.63
C GLU A 38 23.95 -29.87 -28.63
N GLY A 39 23.69 -29.72 -27.33
CA GLY A 39 24.13 -30.65 -26.28
C GLY A 39 23.18 -31.81 -25.95
N VAL A 40 22.19 -32.14 -26.80
CA VAL A 40 21.19 -33.21 -26.54
C VAL A 40 21.51 -34.53 -27.24
N GLU A 41 22.48 -34.58 -28.13
CA GLU A 41 22.91 -35.83 -28.77
C GLU A 41 24.32 -36.20 -28.27
N GLU A 42 24.41 -37.31 -27.55
CA GLU A 42 25.62 -37.93 -26.98
C GLU A 42 26.29 -37.27 -25.76
N SER A 43 25.77 -37.53 -24.56
CA SER A 43 26.53 -38.15 -23.43
C SER A 43 25.79 -37.95 -22.10
N GLY A 44 25.18 -39.02 -21.59
CA GLY A 44 24.44 -38.97 -20.33
C GLY A 44 24.10 -40.35 -19.77
N LYS A 45 25.03 -41.30 -19.85
CA LYS A 45 25.00 -42.48 -18.98
C LYS A 45 25.93 -42.18 -17.80
N GLU A 46 25.42 -42.45 -16.59
CA GLU A 46 26.09 -42.31 -15.29
C GLU A 46 26.14 -40.91 -14.68
N LEU A 47 24.96 -40.36 -14.37
CA LEU A 47 24.82 -39.65 -13.10
C LEU A 47 24.16 -40.62 -12.13
N GLY A 48 24.86 -40.93 -11.04
CA GLY A 48 24.47 -41.93 -10.06
C GLY A 48 23.06 -41.73 -9.51
N ASP A 49 22.55 -42.79 -8.88
CA ASP A 49 21.25 -42.85 -8.22
C ASP A 49 21.11 -41.71 -7.18
N ILE A 50 20.66 -40.55 -7.62
CA ILE A 50 20.29 -39.45 -6.73
C ILE A 50 18.95 -39.88 -6.14
N GLN A 51 18.99 -40.37 -4.90
CA GLN A 51 17.79 -40.50 -4.09
C GLN A 51 17.27 -39.08 -3.80
N ILE A 52 16.37 -38.61 -4.66
CA ILE A 52 15.58 -37.40 -4.41
C ILE A 52 14.57 -37.79 -3.33
N SER A 53 14.99 -37.72 -2.07
CA SER A 53 14.07 -37.79 -0.95
C SER A 53 13.11 -36.60 -1.07
N ASN A 54 11.82 -36.90 -1.10
CA ASN A 54 10.74 -35.91 -1.28
C ASN A 54 10.51 -35.04 -0.02
N GLU A 55 11.51 -34.96 0.87
CA GLU A 55 11.46 -34.29 2.17
C GLU A 55 11.92 -32.82 2.11
N TYR A 56 12.31 -32.33 0.92
CA TYR A 56 12.72 -30.94 0.69
C TYR A 56 11.57 -30.00 0.27
N MET A 57 10.31 -30.44 0.35
CA MET A 57 9.15 -29.66 -0.12
C MET A 57 8.68 -28.57 0.87
N GLU A 58 8.89 -28.72 2.18
CA GLU A 58 8.39 -27.72 3.15
C GLU A 58 9.17 -26.39 3.12
N LEU A 59 10.50 -26.45 2.98
CA LEU A 59 11.34 -25.24 2.91
C LEU A 59 11.11 -24.48 1.59
N GLU A 60 10.95 -25.19 0.46
CA GLU A 60 10.62 -24.57 -0.83
C GLU A 60 9.22 -23.95 -0.85
N GLU A 61 8.25 -24.56 -0.18
CA GLU A 61 6.92 -23.99 -0.04
C GLU A 61 6.91 -22.69 0.77
N GLU A 62 7.62 -22.63 1.90
CA GLU A 62 7.79 -21.41 2.70
C GLU A 62 8.50 -20.31 1.92
N ILE A 63 9.62 -20.65 1.26
CA ILE A 63 10.34 -19.71 0.38
C ILE A 63 9.44 -19.23 -0.78
N SER A 64 8.56 -20.10 -1.30
CA SER A 64 7.60 -19.71 -2.34
C SER A 64 6.53 -18.76 -1.84
N ARG A 65 6.08 -18.91 -0.58
CA ARG A 65 5.08 -18.05 0.05
C ARG A 65 5.67 -16.67 0.33
N ASP A 66 6.88 -16.60 0.86
CA ASP A 66 7.60 -15.35 1.10
C ASP A 66 7.87 -14.62 -0.21
N LYS A 67 8.32 -15.34 -1.25
CA LYS A 67 8.53 -14.77 -2.58
C LYS A 67 7.22 -14.25 -3.20
N LYS A 68 6.10 -14.95 -3.02
CA LYS A 68 4.78 -14.50 -3.48
C LYS A 68 4.32 -13.26 -2.72
N ALA A 69 4.48 -13.22 -1.40
CA ALA A 69 4.14 -12.07 -0.59
C ALA A 69 4.95 -10.83 -0.99
N LEU A 70 6.27 -10.99 -1.22
CA LEU A 70 7.12 -9.90 -1.70
C LEU A 70 6.69 -9.39 -3.08
N LEU A 71 6.37 -10.29 -4.02
CA LEU A 71 5.86 -9.90 -5.33
C LEU A 71 4.56 -9.11 -5.21
N GLU A 72 3.65 -9.54 -4.32
CA GLU A 72 2.40 -8.83 -4.06
C GLU A 72 2.63 -7.44 -3.47
N GLU A 73 3.58 -7.27 -2.54
CA GLU A 73 3.96 -5.95 -2.03
C GLU A 73 4.50 -5.02 -3.13
N PHE A 74 5.30 -5.55 -4.05
CA PHE A 74 5.81 -4.77 -5.19
C PHE A 74 4.69 -4.37 -6.14
N GLU A 75 3.76 -5.28 -6.43
CA GLU A 75 2.59 -4.98 -7.25
C GLU A 75 1.69 -3.93 -6.60
N ARG A 76 1.47 -4.02 -5.28
CA ARG A 76 0.74 -3.01 -4.50
C ARG A 76 1.42 -1.65 -4.56
N ARG A 77 2.74 -1.59 -4.35
CA ARG A 77 3.50 -0.34 -4.42
C ARG A 77 3.58 0.22 -5.84
N ARG A 78 3.52 -0.62 -6.86
CA ARG A 78 3.40 -0.21 -8.26
C ARG A 78 2.01 0.37 -8.52
N LYS A 79 0.94 -0.28 -8.07
CA LYS A 79 -0.45 0.19 -8.17
C LYS A 79 -0.65 1.51 -7.44
N ALA A 80 -0.14 1.67 -6.22
CA ALA A 80 -0.18 2.91 -5.47
C ALA A 80 0.45 4.09 -6.23
N ARG A 81 1.57 3.86 -6.93
CA ARG A 81 2.22 4.90 -7.75
C ARG A 81 1.46 5.23 -9.03
N GLN A 82 0.79 4.25 -9.62
CA GLN A 82 -0.07 4.43 -10.79
C GLN A 82 -1.37 5.13 -10.44
N LEU A 83 -1.83 5.00 -9.20
CA LEU A 83 -3.02 5.67 -8.70
C LEU A 83 -2.88 7.19 -8.77
N ASN A 84 -3.70 7.81 -9.62
CA ASN A 84 -3.81 9.25 -9.72
C ASN A 84 -4.72 9.76 -8.59
N VAL A 85 -4.15 10.54 -7.68
CA VAL A 85 -4.93 11.27 -6.65
C VAL A 85 -4.80 12.75 -6.87
N SER A 86 -5.74 13.51 -6.32
CA SER A 86 -5.71 14.97 -6.37
C SER A 86 -4.39 15.53 -5.84
N THR A 87 -3.93 16.60 -6.48
CA THR A 87 -2.73 17.32 -6.06
C THR A 87 -3.05 18.32 -4.94
N ASP A 88 -4.32 18.69 -4.78
CA ASP A 88 -4.79 19.68 -3.82
C ASP A 88 -4.89 19.09 -2.41
N ASP A 89 -4.24 19.76 -1.45
CA ASP A 89 -4.14 19.25 -0.08
C ASP A 89 -5.50 19.17 0.63
N ASP A 90 -6.39 20.13 0.37
CA ASP A 90 -7.71 20.14 1.00
C ASP A 90 -8.59 18.97 0.54
N GLU A 91 -8.46 18.53 -0.71
CA GLU A 91 -9.16 17.35 -1.21
C GLU A 91 -8.60 16.08 -0.58
N VAL A 92 -7.27 15.95 -0.52
CA VAL A 92 -6.59 14.83 0.16
C VAL A 92 -7.04 14.72 1.63
N ARG A 93 -7.15 15.86 2.33
CA ARG A 93 -7.64 15.91 3.72
C ARG A 93 -9.10 15.48 3.85
N ARG A 94 -9.95 15.82 2.87
CA ARG A 94 -11.36 15.36 2.83
C ARG A 94 -11.44 13.86 2.58
N SER A 95 -10.69 13.33 1.60
CA SER A 95 -10.65 11.90 1.31
C SER A 95 -10.18 11.09 2.50
N LEU A 96 -9.12 11.52 3.19
CA LEU A 96 -8.64 10.86 4.41
C LEU A 96 -9.70 10.87 5.52
N ARG A 97 -10.42 11.98 5.69
CA ARG A 97 -11.52 12.08 6.65
C ARG A 97 -12.69 11.14 6.30
N GLN A 98 -13.04 11.02 5.02
CA GLN A 98 -14.08 10.09 4.55
C GLN A 98 -13.70 8.63 4.78
N LEU A 99 -12.41 8.31 4.65
CA LEU A 99 -11.88 6.97 4.96
C LEU A 99 -11.80 6.70 6.48
N GLY A 100 -12.02 7.72 7.33
CA GLY A 100 -11.89 7.60 8.79
C GLY A 100 -10.44 7.59 9.30
N GLU A 101 -9.49 7.95 8.44
CA GLU A 101 -8.06 7.98 8.74
C GLU A 101 -7.64 9.35 9.29
N PRO A 102 -6.57 9.42 10.11
CA PRO A 102 -6.09 10.70 10.63
C PRO A 102 -5.68 11.63 9.48
N VAL A 103 -6.17 12.87 9.54
CA VAL A 103 -5.96 13.87 8.48
C VAL A 103 -4.49 14.26 8.35
N CYS A 104 -3.79 14.43 9.47
CA CYS A 104 -2.36 14.72 9.50
C CYS A 104 -1.70 13.92 10.63
N LEU A 105 -0.56 13.31 10.33
CA LEU A 105 0.35 12.73 11.32
C LEU A 105 1.39 13.78 11.75
N PHE A 106 2.06 13.53 12.88
CA PHE A 106 3.11 14.43 13.38
C PHE A 106 4.30 14.49 12.40
N GLY A 107 4.68 15.69 11.99
CA GLY A 107 5.76 15.90 11.02
C GLY A 107 5.39 15.65 9.57
N GLU A 108 4.13 15.30 9.26
CA GLU A 108 3.69 14.98 7.91
C GLU A 108 3.46 16.22 7.04
N GLY A 109 4.17 16.31 5.91
CA GLY A 109 3.97 17.33 4.89
C GLY A 109 2.80 17.03 3.92
N PRO A 110 2.36 18.00 3.10
CA PRO A 110 1.31 17.77 2.08
C PRO A 110 1.64 16.67 1.06
N ALA A 111 2.92 16.55 0.68
CA ALA A 111 3.37 15.51 -0.24
C ALA A 111 3.30 14.11 0.38
N GLU A 112 3.71 13.98 1.64
CA GLU A 112 3.67 12.71 2.40
C GLU A 112 2.23 12.28 2.65
N ARG A 113 1.35 13.22 2.97
CA ARG A 113 -0.09 12.99 3.10
C ARG A 113 -0.70 12.41 1.83
N ARG A 114 -0.33 12.94 0.66
CA ARG A 114 -0.77 12.41 -0.63
C ARG A 114 -0.19 11.02 -0.92
N VAL A 115 1.05 10.75 -0.52
CA VAL A 115 1.66 9.41 -0.61
C VAL A 115 0.88 8.42 0.25
N ARG A 116 0.59 8.79 1.51
CA ARG A 116 -0.18 7.95 2.42
C ARG A 116 -1.59 7.65 1.90
N LEU A 117 -2.27 8.65 1.33
CA LEU A 117 -3.57 8.43 0.70
C LEU A 117 -3.48 7.44 -0.48
N ARG A 118 -2.43 7.51 -1.32
CA ARG A 118 -2.19 6.52 -2.39
C ARG A 118 -1.97 5.11 -1.84
N ASP A 119 -1.18 5.00 -0.79
CA ASP A 119 -0.88 3.71 -0.17
C ASP A 119 -2.16 3.11 0.41
N LEU A 120 -2.96 3.90 1.15
CA LEU A 120 -4.26 3.47 1.69
C LEU A 120 -5.23 3.01 0.59
N LEU A 121 -5.37 3.77 -0.49
CA LEU A 121 -6.22 3.40 -1.62
C LEU A 121 -5.71 2.16 -2.38
N SER A 122 -4.41 1.86 -2.32
CA SER A 122 -3.88 0.62 -2.89
C SER A 122 -4.33 -0.63 -2.10
N TYR A 123 -4.53 -0.49 -0.78
CA TYR A 123 -5.06 -1.57 0.07
C TYR A 123 -6.58 -1.72 -0.04
N LEU A 124 -7.30 -0.60 -0.01
CA LEU A 124 -8.75 -0.57 0.06
C LEU A 124 -9.43 -0.67 -1.32
N GLY A 125 -8.72 -0.30 -2.40
CA GLY A 125 -9.28 -0.12 -3.74
C GLY A 125 -9.77 1.31 -3.98
N GLU A 126 -9.82 1.71 -5.26
CA GLU A 126 -10.25 3.05 -5.70
C GLU A 126 -11.67 3.40 -5.23
N ASP A 127 -12.56 2.41 -5.19
CA ASP A 127 -13.97 2.59 -4.84
C ASP A 127 -14.25 2.67 -3.34
N ALA A 128 -13.24 2.52 -2.49
CA ALA A 128 -13.47 2.47 -1.05
C ALA A 128 -13.99 3.80 -0.48
N ILE A 129 -13.62 4.93 -1.09
CA ILE A 129 -14.14 6.24 -0.73
C ILE A 129 -15.64 6.31 -1.06
N HIS A 130 -16.03 5.88 -2.26
CA HIS A 130 -17.43 5.88 -2.70
C HIS A 130 -18.30 4.97 -1.83
N LYS A 131 -17.80 3.77 -1.54
CA LYS A 131 -18.50 2.82 -0.66
C LYS A 131 -18.69 3.36 0.76
N LYS A 132 -17.67 4.04 1.30
CA LYS A 132 -17.78 4.69 2.63
C LYS A 132 -18.81 5.81 2.64
N LEU A 133 -18.87 6.58 1.55
CA LEU A 133 -19.85 7.64 1.39
C LEU A 133 -21.28 7.08 1.34
N GLU A 134 -21.51 6.01 0.57
CA GLU A 134 -22.80 5.31 0.52
C GLU A 134 -23.21 4.73 1.89
N GLU A 135 -22.25 4.15 2.63
CA GLU A 135 -22.49 3.65 4.00
C GLU A 135 -22.89 4.78 4.96
N GLU A 136 -22.27 5.95 4.83
CA GLU A 136 -22.58 7.13 5.65
C GLU A 136 -23.95 7.71 5.30
N GLU A 137 -24.26 7.86 4.01
CA GLU A 137 -25.58 8.29 3.54
C GLU A 137 -26.69 7.34 4.00
N ALA A 138 -26.47 6.02 3.90
CA ALA A 138 -27.42 5.03 4.39
C ALA A 138 -27.61 5.06 5.92
N ARG A 139 -26.57 5.44 6.68
CA ARG A 139 -26.68 5.68 8.13
C ARG A 139 -27.52 6.92 8.41
N ILE A 140 -27.24 8.03 7.74
CA ILE A 140 -27.99 9.27 7.90
C ILE A 140 -29.47 9.04 7.55
N GLU A 141 -29.75 8.33 6.45
CA GLU A 141 -31.13 8.03 6.05
C GLU A 141 -31.86 7.14 7.07
N ARG A 142 -31.16 6.17 7.67
CA ARG A 142 -31.70 5.37 8.77
C ARG A 142 -32.00 6.22 10.02
N ASP A 143 -31.13 7.17 10.32
CA ASP A 143 -31.26 8.03 11.50
C ASP A 143 -32.27 9.18 11.30
N ARG A 144 -32.50 9.64 10.07
CA ARG A 144 -33.59 10.59 9.73
C ARG A 144 -34.96 10.08 10.18
N GLY A 145 -35.20 8.76 10.12
CA GLY A 145 -36.42 8.15 10.64
C GLY A 145 -36.52 8.13 12.18
N ARG A 146 -35.41 8.38 12.88
CA ARG A 146 -35.31 8.46 14.35
C ARG A 146 -35.21 9.88 14.90
N GLU A 147 -35.18 10.90 14.04
CA GLU A 147 -35.26 12.31 14.43
C GLU A 147 -36.69 12.68 14.89
N GLY A 148 -37.22 11.93 15.86
CA GLY A 148 -38.37 12.33 16.64
C GLY A 148 -37.88 13.06 17.88
N THR A 149 -38.38 14.27 18.12
CA THR A 149 -38.19 14.93 19.41
C THR A 149 -38.84 14.07 20.50
N TRP A 150 -38.00 13.42 21.31
CA TRP A 150 -38.44 12.57 22.42
C TRP A 150 -38.70 13.45 23.64
N TYR A 151 -39.93 13.43 24.16
CA TYR A 151 -40.33 14.20 25.34
C TYR A 151 -40.43 13.29 26.57
N HIS A 152 -39.91 13.77 27.71
CA HIS A 152 -40.15 13.17 29.03
C HIS A 152 -40.97 14.10 29.89
N GLU A 153 -41.89 13.49 30.63
CA GLU A 153 -42.48 14.14 31.79
C GLU A 153 -41.36 14.37 32.81
N GLY A 154 -41.12 15.64 33.13
CA GLY A 154 -40.15 16.02 34.15
C GLY A 154 -40.75 15.93 35.56
N PRO A 155 -39.91 15.88 36.60
CA PRO A 155 -40.38 15.87 37.98
C PRO A 155 -41.02 17.21 38.36
N PRO A 156 -41.89 17.26 39.38
CA PRO A 156 -42.65 18.46 39.74
C PRO A 156 -41.75 19.66 40.09
N GLU A 157 -40.56 19.42 40.65
CA GLU A 157 -39.59 20.47 40.97
C GLU A 157 -39.09 21.21 39.72
N LEU A 158 -38.97 20.51 38.58
CA LEU A 158 -38.57 21.12 37.32
C LEU A 158 -39.64 22.09 36.80
N ARG A 159 -40.91 21.78 37.04
CA ARG A 159 -42.03 22.68 36.69
C ARG A 159 -41.94 23.97 37.50
N ASP A 160 -41.75 23.87 38.81
CA ASP A 160 -41.70 25.03 39.69
C ASP A 160 -40.47 25.92 39.38
N ALA A 161 -39.32 25.30 39.09
CA ALA A 161 -38.13 26.02 38.62
C ALA A 161 -38.37 26.76 37.29
N ARG A 162 -39.01 26.11 36.30
CA ARG A 162 -39.37 26.77 35.02
C ARG A 162 -40.31 27.95 35.24
N LEU A 163 -41.26 27.81 36.16
CA LEU A 163 -42.22 28.86 36.50
C LEU A 163 -41.53 30.05 37.19
N TRP A 164 -40.56 29.78 38.05
CA TRP A 164 -39.69 30.81 38.65
C TRP A 164 -38.88 31.55 37.59
N ILE A 165 -38.21 30.81 36.68
CA ILE A 165 -37.44 31.40 35.58
C ILE A 165 -38.33 32.30 34.72
N ALA A 166 -39.53 31.83 34.37
CA ALA A 166 -40.49 32.61 33.58
C ALA A 166 -40.93 33.89 34.32
N ARG A 167 -41.25 33.79 35.62
CA ARG A 167 -41.61 34.96 36.45
C ARG A 167 -40.47 35.97 36.56
N TYR A 168 -39.22 35.51 36.57
CA TYR A 168 -38.05 36.38 36.61
C TYR A 168 -37.74 37.03 35.26
N SER A 169 -37.80 36.26 34.16
CA SER A 169 -37.33 36.67 32.84
C SER A 169 -38.35 37.49 32.05
N LEU A 170 -39.65 37.13 32.12
CA LEU A 170 -40.69 37.78 31.31
C LEU A 170 -40.85 39.28 31.62
N PRO A 171 -40.90 39.74 32.88
CA PRO A 171 -40.98 41.16 33.18
C PRO A 171 -39.74 41.92 32.71
N ARG A 172 -38.55 41.33 32.85
CA ARG A 172 -37.28 41.93 32.42
C ARG A 172 -37.18 42.04 30.90
N ALA A 173 -37.65 41.03 30.17
CA ALA A 173 -37.73 41.07 28.72
C ALA A 173 -38.68 42.17 28.23
N LYS A 174 -39.77 42.44 28.96
CA LYS A 174 -40.68 43.57 28.66
C LYS A 174 -40.02 44.95 28.86
N HIS A 175 -39.04 45.05 29.76
CA HIS A 175 -38.34 46.31 30.04
C HIS A 175 -37.15 46.58 29.10
N ARG A 176 -36.79 45.60 28.26
CA ARG A 176 -35.75 45.71 27.23
C ARG A 176 -36.37 46.14 25.90
#